data_AF-A0A085F6M3-F1
#
_entry.id   AF-A0A085F6M3-F1
#
_cell.length_a   1.000
_cell.length_b   1.000
_cell.length_c   1.000
_cell.angle_alpha   90.00
_cell.angle_beta   90.00
_cell.angle_gamma   90.00
#
_symmetry.space_group_name_H-M   'P 1'
#
loop_
_entity.id
_entity.type
_entity.pdbx_description
1 polymer ?
#
loop_
_entity_poly.entity_id
_entity_poly.type
_entity_poly.pdbx_seq_one_letter_code
_entity_poly.pdbx_strand_id
1 'polypeptide(L)'
;MPTLLDDAFAWAGRLAILGWLALILLPRWRGISDTLAGWVIPGLLSLGYAVLIGAYWHGAEGGFGSLDAVAALFTSKPLLLAGWVHYLAFDLFLGNWLLRRAQEEGIPHWLTVPVLLATFLFGPIGFLGYLLLKGSFRLTREDRIARFQARLPGWLRDLEFEPRLTAAAFAMLALTVPTILALLIDDRLFQGVNVWIKPLKFEISVALYLLTLALFLPLASDRFRASLAGRYMIWPVIVPIILEVLYIAWRASRAEASHYNGNSWIGAALYSAMGVGAVMFTLAPGALAYGLARRDAAPIAPVLRWSLVAGLALTCLFGLASGAVLGASGSGHYVGTAPSAHATLPFLGWSLSIGDLRVSHFLGLHALQLIPAFGLLVWLVTRRETASLAAVGVFSTGYAAVTALALAAALNARPLLGLG
;
A
#
# COMPACT_ATOMS: atom_id res chain seq x y z
N MET A 1 -34.15 35.64 1.49
CA MET A 1 -32.83 35.37 2.11
C MET A 1 -32.35 33.92 1.95
N PRO A 2 -33.17 32.85 2.12
CA PRO A 2 -32.70 31.47 1.94
C PRO A 2 -32.08 31.22 0.56
N THR A 3 -32.74 31.73 -0.49
CA THR A 3 -32.27 31.62 -1.89
C THR A 3 -30.89 32.24 -2.13
N LEU A 4 -30.57 33.37 -1.49
CA LEU A 4 -29.27 34.04 -1.64
C LEU A 4 -28.10 33.24 -1.03
N LEU A 5 -28.31 32.58 0.10
CA LEU A 5 -27.28 31.74 0.73
C LEU A 5 -27.07 30.44 -0.05
N ASP A 6 -28.15 29.85 -0.55
CA ASP A 6 -28.10 28.64 -1.38
C ASP A 6 -27.42 28.93 -2.74
N ASP A 7 -27.68 30.10 -3.34
CA ASP A 7 -26.98 30.56 -4.54
C ASP A 7 -25.49 30.80 -4.27
N ALA A 8 -25.15 31.45 -3.16
CA ALA A 8 -23.77 31.68 -2.76
C ALA A 8 -23.01 30.35 -2.54
N PHE A 9 -23.65 29.37 -1.90
CA PHE A 9 -23.14 28.01 -1.77
C PHE A 9 -22.82 27.37 -3.13
N ALA A 10 -23.79 27.41 -4.06
CA ALA A 10 -23.62 26.84 -5.39
C ALA A 10 -22.48 27.51 -6.19
N TRP A 11 -22.39 28.84 -6.13
CA TRP A 11 -21.32 29.59 -6.80
C TRP A 11 -19.94 29.33 -6.20
N ALA A 12 -19.84 29.30 -4.86
CA ALA A 12 -18.59 28.97 -4.18
C ALA A 12 -18.09 27.58 -4.60
N GLY A 13 -18.98 26.58 -4.64
CA GLY A 13 -18.66 25.23 -5.09
C GLY A 13 -18.16 25.19 -6.55
N ARG A 14 -18.84 25.87 -7.47
CA ARG A 14 -18.43 25.93 -8.89
C ARG A 14 -17.05 26.60 -9.06
N LEU A 15 -16.81 27.70 -8.35
CA LEU A 15 -15.52 28.39 -8.37
C LEU A 15 -14.40 27.48 -7.87
N ALA A 16 -14.62 26.77 -6.75
CA ALA A 16 -13.64 25.82 -6.24
C ALA A 16 -13.34 24.71 -7.26
N ILE A 17 -14.37 24.11 -7.87
CA ILE A 17 -14.20 23.07 -8.90
C ILE A 17 -13.36 23.57 -10.08
N LEU A 18 -13.59 24.80 -10.56
CA LEU A 18 -12.77 25.39 -11.61
C LEU A 18 -11.30 25.49 -11.23
N GLY A 19 -11.01 25.91 -9.98
CA GLY A 19 -9.65 25.92 -9.45
C GLY A 19 -9.00 24.53 -9.43
N TRP A 20 -9.74 23.52 -8.95
CA TRP A 20 -9.25 22.13 -8.91
C TRP A 20 -9.00 21.55 -10.30
N LEU A 21 -9.90 21.81 -11.26
CA LEU A 21 -9.70 21.40 -12.65
C LEU A 21 -8.44 22.04 -13.24
N ALA A 22 -8.16 23.32 -12.93
CA ALA A 22 -6.93 23.97 -13.35
C ALA A 22 -5.68 23.29 -12.76
N LEU A 23 -5.70 22.91 -11.48
CA LEU A 23 -4.58 22.20 -10.85
C LEU A 23 -4.34 20.80 -11.44
N ILE A 24 -5.41 20.06 -11.72
CA ILE A 24 -5.33 18.66 -12.17
C ILE A 24 -5.01 18.57 -13.66
N LEU A 25 -5.67 19.38 -14.50
CA LEU A 25 -5.64 19.25 -15.96
C LEU A 25 -4.58 20.12 -16.64
N LEU A 26 -4.12 21.20 -15.99
CA LEU A 26 -3.19 22.17 -16.58
C LEU A 26 -1.83 22.23 -15.84
N PRO A 27 -1.16 21.09 -15.53
CA PRO A 27 0.06 21.10 -14.71
C PRO A 27 1.24 21.84 -15.36
N ARG A 28 1.23 21.97 -16.70
CA ARG A 28 2.28 22.63 -17.48
C ARG A 28 2.10 24.15 -17.56
N TRP A 29 0.90 24.65 -17.31
CA TRP A 29 0.55 26.08 -17.44
C TRP A 29 0.61 26.76 -16.07
N ARG A 30 1.78 26.66 -15.43
CA ARG A 30 2.00 27.02 -14.02
C ARG A 30 1.50 28.43 -13.67
N GLY A 31 1.66 29.41 -14.57
CA GLY A 31 1.20 30.77 -14.34
C GLY A 31 -0.32 30.87 -14.22
N ILE A 32 -1.07 30.16 -15.07
CA ILE A 32 -2.54 30.19 -15.05
C ILE A 32 -3.07 29.44 -13.83
N SER A 33 -2.57 28.22 -13.57
CA SER A 33 -3.03 27.44 -12.43
C SER A 33 -2.66 28.08 -11.09
N ASP A 34 -1.44 28.61 -10.92
CA ASP A 34 -1.04 29.32 -9.69
C ASP A 34 -1.82 30.62 -9.49
N THR A 35 -2.06 31.39 -10.56
CA THR A 35 -2.85 32.64 -10.42
C THR A 35 -4.30 32.34 -10.04
N LEU A 36 -4.96 31.43 -10.77
CA LEU A 36 -6.37 31.13 -10.54
C LEU A 36 -6.59 30.36 -9.23
N ALA A 37 -5.91 29.23 -9.05
CA ALA A 37 -6.12 28.34 -7.91
C ALA A 37 -5.29 28.72 -6.67
N GLY A 38 -4.22 29.50 -6.83
CA GLY A 38 -3.40 29.97 -5.70
C GLY A 38 -3.85 31.30 -5.12
N TRP A 39 -4.41 32.20 -5.93
CA TRP A 39 -4.67 33.57 -5.49
C TRP A 39 -6.09 34.06 -5.77
N VAL A 40 -6.53 34.04 -7.03
CA VAL A 40 -7.81 34.66 -7.43
C VAL A 40 -9.00 33.96 -6.78
N ILE A 41 -9.13 32.64 -6.98
CA ILE A 41 -10.29 31.89 -6.49
C ILE A 41 -10.27 31.80 -4.94
N PRO A 42 -9.16 31.38 -4.28
CA PRO A 42 -9.11 31.40 -2.82
C PRO A 42 -9.34 32.80 -2.23
N GLY A 43 -8.84 33.86 -2.89
CA GLY A 43 -9.04 35.25 -2.47
C GLY A 43 -10.50 35.68 -2.54
N LEU A 44 -11.20 35.36 -3.64
CA LEU A 44 -12.63 35.64 -3.78
C LEU A 44 -13.47 34.88 -2.75
N LEU A 45 -13.17 33.60 -2.53
CA LEU A 45 -13.83 32.80 -1.50
C LEU A 45 -13.56 33.36 -0.10
N SER A 46 -12.32 33.76 0.19
CA SER A 46 -11.94 34.37 1.47
C SER A 46 -12.62 35.72 1.70
N LEU A 47 -12.82 36.52 0.64
CA LEU A 47 -13.61 37.75 0.72
C LEU A 47 -15.08 37.44 1.06
N GLY A 48 -15.67 36.44 0.41
CA GLY A 48 -17.01 35.96 0.74
C GLY A 48 -17.12 35.49 2.19
N TYR A 49 -16.14 34.72 2.68
CA TYR A 49 -16.03 34.32 4.08
C TYR A 49 -15.99 35.54 5.03
N ALA A 50 -15.15 36.54 4.74
CA ALA A 50 -15.02 37.73 5.57
C ALA A 50 -16.34 38.52 5.66
N VAL A 51 -17.08 38.63 4.55
CA VAL A 51 -18.42 39.25 4.52
C VAL A 51 -19.41 38.47 5.38
N LEU A 52 -19.43 37.14 5.28
CA LEU A 52 -20.32 36.29 6.08
C LEU A 52 -20.02 36.40 7.59
N ILE A 53 -18.75 36.35 7.99
CA ILE A 53 -18.37 36.53 9.38
C ILE A 53 -18.73 37.94 9.85
N GLY A 54 -18.35 38.98 9.11
CA GLY A 54 -18.65 40.37 9.49
C GLY A 54 -20.14 40.64 9.67
N ALA A 55 -21.00 40.04 8.84
CA ALA A 55 -22.44 40.26 8.90
C ALA A 55 -23.16 39.40 9.95
N TYR A 56 -22.72 38.16 10.20
CA TYR A 56 -23.49 37.18 10.96
C TYR A 56 -22.84 36.70 12.27
N TRP A 57 -21.60 37.10 12.57
CA TRP A 57 -20.89 36.65 13.78
C TRP A 57 -21.50 37.16 15.10
N HIS A 58 -22.01 38.39 15.12
CA HIS A 58 -22.52 39.01 16.35
C HIS A 58 -23.70 38.24 16.97
N GLY A 59 -24.53 37.58 16.15
CA GLY A 59 -25.66 36.76 16.59
C GLY A 59 -25.35 35.27 16.72
N ALA A 60 -24.07 34.88 16.70
CA ALA A 60 -23.67 33.47 16.77
C ALA A 60 -23.82 32.92 18.19
N GLU A 61 -24.54 31.81 18.33
CA GLU A 61 -24.54 31.01 19.56
C GLU A 61 -23.52 29.87 19.43
N GLY A 62 -22.57 29.79 20.36
CA GLY A 62 -21.51 28.78 20.36
C GLY A 62 -20.11 29.37 20.50
N GLY A 63 -19.09 28.58 20.15
CA GLY A 63 -17.69 28.96 20.29
C GLY A 63 -16.72 27.79 20.08
N PHE A 64 -15.43 28.03 20.33
CA PHE A 64 -14.36 27.05 20.06
C PHE A 64 -13.84 26.32 21.31
N GLY A 65 -14.52 26.46 22.46
CA GLY A 65 -14.09 25.88 23.74
C GLY A 65 -14.49 24.41 23.95
N SER A 66 -15.45 23.88 23.19
CA SER A 66 -15.91 22.49 23.26
C SER A 66 -16.51 22.04 21.91
N LEU A 67 -16.64 20.73 21.70
CA LEU A 67 -17.29 20.19 20.50
C LEU A 67 -18.75 20.63 20.39
N ASP A 68 -19.49 20.69 21.50
CA ASP A 68 -20.88 21.15 21.53
C ASP A 68 -21.00 22.63 21.14
N ALA A 69 -20.07 23.46 21.61
CA ALA A 69 -20.04 24.88 21.26
C ALA A 69 -19.72 25.08 19.76
N VAL A 70 -18.86 24.24 19.17
CA VAL A 70 -18.61 24.25 17.73
C VAL A 70 -19.86 23.79 16.98
N ALA A 71 -20.52 22.72 17.43
CA ALA A 71 -21.76 22.23 16.82
C ALA A 71 -22.85 23.30 16.82
N ALA A 72 -22.97 24.09 17.90
CA ALA A 72 -23.91 25.20 18.00
C ALA A 72 -23.69 26.26 16.90
N LEU A 73 -22.43 26.63 16.60
CA LEU A 73 -22.12 27.57 15.51
C LEU A 73 -22.63 27.06 14.14
N PHE A 74 -22.59 25.75 13.92
CA PHE A 74 -22.99 25.12 12.66
C PHE A 74 -24.52 24.98 12.52
N THR A 75 -25.30 25.29 13.55
CA THR A 75 -26.77 25.39 13.44
C THR A 75 -27.21 26.65 12.68
N SER A 76 -26.36 27.69 12.67
CA SER A 76 -26.58 28.92 11.91
C SER A 76 -26.21 28.72 10.45
N LYS A 77 -27.20 28.76 9.54
CA LYS A 77 -26.99 28.59 8.08
C LYS A 77 -25.90 29.52 7.50
N PRO A 78 -25.85 30.83 7.81
CA PRO A 78 -24.78 31.70 7.33
C PRO A 78 -23.38 31.31 7.83
N LEU A 79 -23.25 30.86 9.08
CA LEU A 79 -21.96 30.45 9.65
C LEU A 79 -21.54 29.07 9.14
N LEU A 80 -22.50 28.17 8.91
CA LEU A 80 -22.28 26.91 8.22
C LEU A 80 -21.75 27.15 6.80
N LEU A 81 -22.35 28.08 6.05
CA LEU A 81 -21.86 28.50 4.74
C LEU A 81 -20.46 29.11 4.83
N ALA A 82 -20.19 29.96 5.84
CA ALA A 82 -18.85 30.52 6.05
C ALA A 82 -17.83 29.40 6.30
N GLY A 83 -18.14 28.43 7.16
CA GLY A 83 -17.30 27.25 7.37
C GLY A 83 -17.05 26.45 6.09
N TRP A 84 -18.08 26.26 5.25
CA TRP A 84 -17.92 25.59 3.96
C TRP A 84 -17.02 26.36 2.99
N VAL A 85 -17.23 27.67 2.85
CA VAL A 85 -16.40 28.55 2.00
C VAL A 85 -14.95 28.59 2.50
N HIS A 86 -14.74 28.56 3.81
CA HIS A 86 -13.41 28.44 4.42
C HIS A 86 -12.70 27.16 3.94
N TYR A 87 -13.37 25.99 4.01
CA TYR A 87 -12.79 24.73 3.51
C TYR A 87 -12.45 24.83 2.03
N LEU A 88 -13.37 25.31 1.19
CA LEU A 88 -13.13 25.46 -0.26
C LEU A 88 -11.92 26.37 -0.57
N ALA A 89 -11.78 27.48 0.14
CA ALA A 89 -10.69 28.43 -0.07
C ALA A 89 -9.34 27.84 0.34
N PHE A 90 -9.25 27.31 1.56
CA PHE A 90 -7.98 26.82 2.11
C PHE A 90 -7.54 25.48 1.51
N ASP A 91 -8.46 24.58 1.21
CA ASP A 91 -8.10 23.30 0.56
C ASP A 91 -7.61 23.54 -0.86
N LEU A 92 -8.21 24.48 -1.61
CA LEU A 92 -7.73 24.85 -2.94
C LEU A 92 -6.36 25.53 -2.89
N PHE A 93 -6.17 26.47 -1.95
CA PHE A 93 -4.88 27.12 -1.71
C PHE A 93 -3.79 26.09 -1.36
N LEU A 94 -4.12 25.15 -0.47
CA LEU A 94 -3.25 24.05 -0.10
C LEU A 94 -2.96 23.16 -1.31
N GLY A 95 -3.96 22.79 -2.11
CA GLY A 95 -3.78 22.02 -3.35
C GLY A 95 -2.79 22.66 -4.31
N ASN A 96 -2.90 23.98 -4.52
CA ASN A 96 -1.93 24.74 -5.32
C ASN A 96 -0.52 24.69 -4.73
N TRP A 97 -0.41 24.93 -3.41
CA TRP A 97 0.87 24.84 -2.70
C TRP A 97 1.50 23.45 -2.85
N LEU A 98 0.72 22.37 -2.66
CA LEU A 98 1.20 20.99 -2.79
C LEU A 98 1.68 20.70 -4.21
N LEU A 99 0.92 21.10 -5.24
CA LEU A 99 1.32 20.93 -6.64
C LEU A 99 2.65 21.61 -6.92
N ARG A 100 2.81 22.88 -6.50
CA ARG A 100 4.06 23.62 -6.69
C ARG A 100 5.24 22.96 -5.99
N ARG A 101 5.05 22.55 -4.73
CA ARG A 101 6.10 21.85 -3.99
C ARG A 101 6.44 20.50 -4.62
N ALA A 102 5.46 19.76 -5.16
CA ALA A 102 5.73 18.54 -5.89
C ALA A 102 6.55 18.80 -7.16
N GLN A 103 6.24 19.87 -7.89
CA GLN A 103 6.97 20.29 -9.09
C GLN A 103 8.41 20.77 -8.80
N GLU A 104 8.61 21.51 -7.70
CA GLU A 104 9.94 21.92 -7.21
C GLU A 104 10.82 20.71 -6.89
N GLU A 105 10.23 19.64 -6.35
CA GLU A 105 10.93 18.38 -6.05
C GLU A 105 11.09 17.46 -7.26
N GLY A 106 10.49 17.80 -8.41
CA GLY A 106 10.52 16.97 -9.62
C GLY A 106 9.61 15.74 -9.57
N ILE A 107 8.62 15.71 -8.65
CA ILE A 107 7.65 14.61 -8.54
C ILE A 107 6.75 14.61 -9.78
N PRO A 108 6.65 13.49 -10.52
CA PRO A 108 5.76 13.37 -11.68
C PRO A 108 4.31 13.71 -11.35
N HIS A 109 3.65 14.50 -12.19
CA HIS A 109 2.28 14.97 -11.95
C HIS A 109 1.28 13.85 -11.69
N TRP A 110 1.40 12.72 -12.38
CA TRP A 110 0.49 11.58 -12.20
C TRP A 110 0.54 10.98 -10.79
N LEU A 111 1.68 11.10 -10.07
CA LEU A 111 1.79 10.72 -8.65
C LEU A 111 1.16 11.78 -7.73
N THR A 112 1.14 13.04 -8.16
CA THR A 112 0.56 14.17 -7.43
C THR A 112 -0.97 14.20 -7.58
N VAL A 113 -1.55 13.69 -8.67
CA VAL A 113 -3.01 13.71 -8.90
C VAL A 113 -3.81 13.03 -7.77
N PRO A 114 -3.49 11.80 -7.31
CA PRO A 114 -4.18 11.20 -6.18
C PRO A 114 -4.12 12.03 -4.89
N VAL A 115 -2.98 12.69 -4.65
CA VAL A 115 -2.78 13.61 -3.52
C VAL A 115 -3.68 14.84 -3.65
N LEU A 116 -3.80 15.41 -4.86
CA LEU A 116 -4.70 16.54 -5.12
C LEU A 116 -6.17 16.14 -4.94
N LEU A 117 -6.58 14.96 -5.43
CA LEU A 117 -7.94 14.45 -5.23
C LEU A 117 -8.24 14.19 -3.76
N ALA A 118 -7.28 13.65 -3.00
CA ALA A 118 -7.40 13.49 -1.56
C ALA A 118 -7.48 14.85 -0.84
N THR A 119 -6.71 15.85 -1.29
CA THR A 119 -6.77 17.22 -0.74
C THR A 119 -8.12 17.88 -1.04
N PHE A 120 -8.67 17.66 -2.24
CA PHE A 120 -9.98 18.18 -2.64
C PHE A 120 -11.12 17.64 -1.78
N LEU A 121 -11.08 16.34 -1.45
CA LEU A 121 -12.13 15.70 -0.64
C LEU A 121 -11.89 15.87 0.87
N PHE A 122 -10.62 15.83 1.28
CA PHE A 122 -10.17 15.76 2.66
C PHE A 122 -8.81 16.45 2.81
N GLY A 123 -8.78 17.79 2.81
CA GLY A 123 -7.56 18.62 2.83
C GLY A 123 -6.38 18.05 3.65
N PRO A 124 -6.57 17.73 4.94
CA PRO A 124 -5.51 17.16 5.78
C PRO A 124 -4.99 15.79 5.34
N ILE A 125 -5.86 14.92 4.80
CA ILE A 125 -5.45 13.60 4.28
C ILE A 125 -4.58 13.80 3.04
N GLY A 126 -4.96 14.74 2.16
CA GLY A 126 -4.15 15.12 1.02
C GLY A 126 -2.77 15.66 1.42
N PHE A 127 -2.71 16.53 2.43
CA PHE A 127 -1.44 17.02 2.98
C PHE A 127 -0.56 15.90 3.52
N LEU A 128 -1.13 14.98 4.31
CA LEU A 128 -0.39 13.81 4.81
C LEU A 128 0.10 12.93 3.65
N GLY A 129 -0.76 12.67 2.66
CA GLY A 129 -0.41 11.94 1.45
C GLY A 129 0.74 12.59 0.68
N TYR A 130 0.79 13.92 0.60
CA TYR A 130 1.92 14.65 0.03
C TYR A 130 3.20 14.45 0.85
N LEU A 131 3.13 14.53 2.19
CA LEU A 131 4.30 14.31 3.04
C LEU A 131 4.88 12.91 2.87
N LEU A 132 4.01 11.89 2.78
CA LEU A 132 4.40 10.52 2.49
C LEU A 132 5.03 10.39 1.11
N LEU A 133 4.37 10.90 0.07
CA LEU A 133 4.88 10.87 -1.30
C LEU A 133 6.23 11.58 -1.41
N LYS A 134 6.35 12.78 -0.83
CA LYS A 134 7.58 13.56 -0.79
C LYS A 134 8.69 12.84 -0.04
N GLY A 135 8.38 12.27 1.13
CA GLY A 135 9.32 11.49 1.93
C GLY A 135 9.86 10.31 1.14
N SER A 136 8.96 9.49 0.60
CA SER A 136 9.27 8.34 -0.26
C SER A 136 10.07 8.75 -1.49
N PHE A 137 9.67 9.78 -2.23
CA PHE A 137 10.40 10.26 -3.41
C PHE A 137 11.78 10.83 -3.07
N ARG A 138 11.95 11.45 -1.90
CA ARG A 138 13.26 11.94 -1.46
C ARG A 138 14.18 10.83 -1.00
N LEU A 139 13.63 9.72 -0.51
CA LEU A 139 14.40 8.51 -0.17
C LEU A 139 14.96 7.84 -1.43
N THR A 140 14.33 8.01 -2.60
CA THR A 140 14.83 7.42 -3.84
C THR A 140 16.03 8.13 -4.47
N ARG A 141 16.36 9.34 -4.00
CA ARG A 141 17.53 10.05 -4.49
C ARG A 141 18.80 9.35 -4.00
N GLU A 142 19.64 8.93 -4.94
CA GLU A 142 20.88 8.15 -4.72
C GLU A 142 21.71 8.71 -3.54
N ASP A 143 21.83 10.03 -3.43
CA ASP A 143 22.55 10.71 -2.34
C ASP A 143 22.07 10.36 -0.92
N ARG A 144 20.77 10.08 -0.72
CA ARG A 144 20.25 9.73 0.62
C ARG A 144 20.46 8.27 0.95
N ILE A 145 20.25 7.38 -0.01
CA ILE A 145 20.48 5.94 0.18
C ILE A 145 21.96 5.74 0.52
N ALA A 146 22.87 6.37 -0.22
CA ALA A 146 24.31 6.35 0.06
C ALA A 146 24.66 6.88 1.46
N ARG A 147 24.06 8.01 1.90
CA ARG A 147 24.28 8.55 3.26
C ARG A 147 23.72 7.66 4.37
N PHE A 148 22.58 7.02 4.16
CA PHE A 148 22.02 6.06 5.10
C PHE A 148 22.90 4.82 5.19
N GLN A 149 23.28 4.23 4.06
CA GLN A 149 24.21 3.11 3.97
C GLN A 149 25.54 3.42 4.66
N ALA A 150 26.10 4.63 4.49
CA ALA A 150 27.34 5.02 5.14
C ALA A 150 27.32 4.91 6.68
N ARG A 151 26.13 4.95 7.31
CA ARG A 151 25.94 4.75 8.76
C ARG A 151 25.79 3.29 9.16
N LEU A 152 25.60 2.38 8.21
CA LEU A 152 25.46 0.95 8.47
C LEU A 152 26.84 0.28 8.66
N PRO A 153 26.87 -0.89 9.35
CA PRO A 153 28.02 -1.80 9.37
C PRO A 153 28.59 -2.06 7.97
N GLY A 154 29.91 -2.28 7.86
CA GLY A 154 30.61 -2.37 6.57
C GLY A 154 29.98 -3.33 5.55
N TRP A 155 29.51 -4.51 6.00
CA TRP A 155 28.87 -5.52 5.14
C TRP A 155 27.48 -5.11 4.60
N LEU A 156 26.84 -4.08 5.18
CA LEU A 156 25.58 -3.51 4.70
C LEU A 156 25.78 -2.31 3.76
N ARG A 157 26.98 -1.73 3.72
CA ARG A 157 27.30 -0.56 2.86
C ARG A 157 27.31 -0.92 1.38
N ASP A 158 27.68 -2.16 1.08
CA ASP A 158 27.78 -2.68 -0.29
C ASP A 158 26.43 -3.17 -0.84
N LEU A 159 25.36 -3.17 -0.03
CA LEU A 159 24.03 -3.58 -0.46
C LEU A 159 23.34 -2.45 -1.21
N GLU A 160 23.27 -2.55 -2.53
CA GLU A 160 22.44 -1.68 -3.36
C GLU A 160 20.95 -2.00 -3.18
N PHE A 161 20.12 -0.96 -3.12
CA PHE A 161 18.66 -1.08 -3.07
C PHE A 161 18.04 -0.38 -4.27
N GLU A 162 17.04 -1.02 -4.90
CA GLU A 162 16.28 -0.36 -5.95
C GLU A 162 15.43 0.76 -5.33
N PRO A 163 15.65 2.03 -5.73
CA PRO A 163 15.07 3.17 -5.02
C PRO A 163 13.54 3.21 -5.01
N ARG A 164 12.90 2.88 -6.13
CA ARG A 164 11.43 3.01 -6.31
C ARG A 164 10.68 1.97 -5.49
N LEU A 165 11.16 0.72 -5.48
CA LEU A 165 10.62 -0.34 -4.62
C LEU A 165 10.82 -0.02 -3.14
N THR A 166 11.98 0.52 -2.78
CA THR A 166 12.30 0.96 -1.41
C THR A 166 11.34 2.05 -0.94
N ALA A 167 11.09 3.06 -1.78
CA ALA A 167 10.15 4.14 -1.48
C ALA A 167 8.70 3.65 -1.32
N ALA A 168 8.27 2.72 -2.15
CA ALA A 168 6.95 2.09 -2.03
C ALA A 168 6.84 1.30 -0.72
N ALA A 169 7.89 0.58 -0.32
CA ALA A 169 7.91 -0.13 0.95
C ALA A 169 7.82 0.81 2.16
N PHE A 170 8.58 1.92 2.16
CA PHE A 170 8.50 2.91 3.24
C PHE A 170 7.15 3.63 3.27
N ALA A 171 6.51 3.85 2.11
CA ALA A 171 5.15 4.36 2.07
C ALA A 171 4.18 3.40 2.76
N MET A 172 4.30 2.08 2.52
CA MET A 172 3.49 1.06 3.17
C MET A 172 3.72 1.03 4.69
N LEU A 173 4.98 1.10 5.14
CA LEU A 173 5.29 1.21 6.57
C LEU A 173 4.71 2.47 7.18
N ALA A 174 4.73 3.60 6.47
CA ALA A 174 4.17 4.84 6.99
C ALA A 174 2.64 4.80 7.09
N LEU A 175 1.96 4.07 6.20
CA LEU A 175 0.50 3.83 6.29
C LEU A 175 0.09 3.00 7.51
N THR A 176 1.01 2.23 8.12
CA THR A 176 0.71 1.53 9.38
C THR A 176 0.36 2.47 10.51
N VAL A 177 0.87 3.70 10.53
CA VAL A 177 0.59 4.67 11.59
C VAL A 177 -0.90 5.03 11.66
N PRO A 178 -1.53 5.58 10.59
CA PRO A 178 -2.97 5.83 10.62
C PRO A 178 -3.80 4.56 10.80
N THR A 179 -3.37 3.41 10.28
CA THR A 179 -4.07 2.13 10.47
C THR A 179 -4.04 1.67 11.94
N ILE A 180 -2.91 1.86 12.64
CA ILE A 180 -2.80 1.61 14.09
C ILE A 180 -3.66 2.60 14.87
N LEU A 181 -3.66 3.88 14.52
CA LEU A 181 -4.52 4.86 15.18
C LEU A 181 -6.01 4.50 15.01
N ALA A 182 -6.41 4.05 13.82
CA ALA A 182 -7.77 3.58 13.57
C ALA A 182 -8.08 2.32 14.39
N LEU A 183 -7.16 1.36 14.45
CA LEU A 183 -7.27 0.16 15.30
C LEU A 183 -7.47 0.50 16.79
N LEU A 184 -6.89 1.60 17.28
CA LEU A 184 -6.99 2.03 18.69
C LEU A 184 -8.32 2.71 19.06
N ILE A 185 -9.08 3.19 18.08
CA ILE A 185 -10.32 3.97 18.33
C ILE A 185 -11.58 3.33 17.73
N ASP A 186 -11.44 2.32 16.89
CA ASP A 186 -12.55 1.64 16.21
C ASP A 186 -12.59 0.18 16.60
N ASP A 187 -13.49 -0.15 17.52
CA ASP A 187 -13.67 -1.49 18.10
C ASP A 187 -14.51 -2.43 17.22
N ARG A 188 -14.93 -2.00 16.02
CA ARG A 188 -15.75 -2.85 15.14
C ARG A 188 -15.02 -4.12 14.75
N LEU A 189 -15.75 -5.23 14.79
CA LEU A 189 -15.27 -6.55 14.44
C LEU A 189 -15.85 -7.01 13.10
N PHE A 190 -15.05 -7.71 12.31
CA PHE A 190 -15.48 -8.47 11.15
C PHE A 190 -15.02 -9.92 11.33
N GLN A 191 -15.98 -10.86 11.40
CA GLN A 191 -15.72 -12.29 11.68
C GLN A 191 -14.91 -12.52 12.98
N GLY A 192 -15.23 -11.76 14.04
CA GLY A 192 -14.61 -11.89 15.36
C GLY A 192 -13.21 -11.27 15.49
N VAL A 193 -12.71 -10.60 14.45
CA VAL A 193 -11.41 -9.91 14.46
C VAL A 193 -11.61 -8.43 14.15
N ASN A 194 -10.83 -7.54 14.77
CA ASN A 194 -10.92 -6.10 14.49
C ASN A 194 -10.69 -5.80 13.00
N VAL A 195 -11.51 -4.91 12.44
CA VAL A 195 -11.52 -4.58 11.00
C VAL A 195 -10.16 -4.09 10.47
N TRP A 196 -9.36 -3.40 11.31
CA TRP A 196 -8.08 -2.80 10.92
C TRP A 196 -6.89 -3.76 10.97
N ILE A 197 -7.03 -4.94 11.57
CA ILE A 197 -5.96 -5.95 11.65
C ILE A 197 -5.55 -6.45 10.26
N LYS A 198 -6.51 -6.62 9.35
CA LYS A 198 -6.22 -7.10 7.99
C LYS A 198 -5.41 -6.06 7.19
N PRO A 199 -5.84 -4.78 7.06
CA PRO A 199 -5.02 -3.73 6.45
C PRO A 199 -3.59 -3.69 7.02
N LEU A 200 -3.43 -3.70 8.35
CA LEU A 200 -2.12 -3.62 9.00
C LEU A 200 -1.18 -4.76 8.60
N LYS A 201 -1.70 -6.00 8.57
CA LYS A 201 -0.92 -7.17 8.13
C LYS A 201 -0.48 -7.04 6.67
N PHE A 202 -1.37 -6.55 5.81
CA PHE A 202 -1.06 -6.33 4.39
C PHE A 202 0.02 -5.26 4.22
N GLU A 203 -0.10 -4.11 4.87
CA GLU A 203 0.89 -3.03 4.84
C GLU A 203 2.29 -3.52 5.24
N ILE A 204 2.40 -4.23 6.36
CA ILE A 204 3.68 -4.77 6.86
C ILE A 204 4.25 -5.84 5.91
N SER A 205 3.41 -6.81 5.50
CA SER A 205 3.84 -7.92 4.64
C SER A 205 4.28 -7.41 3.26
N VAL A 206 3.54 -6.47 2.69
CA VAL A 206 3.87 -5.83 1.42
C VAL A 206 5.17 -5.04 1.54
N ALA A 207 5.36 -4.27 2.62
CA ALA A 207 6.60 -3.54 2.81
C ALA A 207 7.81 -4.48 2.83
N LEU A 208 7.71 -5.60 3.56
CA LEU A 208 8.76 -6.62 3.59
C LEU A 208 9.01 -7.23 2.21
N TYR A 209 7.96 -7.55 1.48
CA TYR A 209 8.04 -8.09 0.12
C TYR A 209 8.73 -7.10 -0.85
N LEU A 210 8.32 -5.83 -0.84
CA LEU A 210 8.90 -4.78 -1.68
C LEU A 210 10.37 -4.52 -1.33
N LEU A 211 10.74 -4.50 -0.04
CA LEU A 211 12.14 -4.39 0.40
C LEU A 211 12.98 -5.59 -0.06
N THR A 212 12.39 -6.80 -0.05
CA THR A 212 13.07 -8.01 -0.52
C THR A 212 13.40 -7.88 -2.02
N LEU A 213 12.42 -7.47 -2.84
CA LEU A 213 12.66 -7.23 -4.26
C LEU A 213 13.62 -6.06 -4.51
N ALA A 214 13.52 -4.98 -3.72
CA ALA A 214 14.40 -3.84 -3.81
C ALA A 214 15.86 -4.23 -3.57
N LEU A 215 16.11 -5.14 -2.63
CA LEU A 215 17.45 -5.65 -2.32
C LEU A 215 17.99 -6.58 -3.41
N PHE A 216 17.14 -7.40 -4.04
CA PHE A 216 17.59 -8.43 -4.99
C PHE A 216 17.69 -7.94 -6.43
N LEU A 217 16.88 -6.97 -6.85
CA LEU A 217 16.86 -6.46 -8.22
C LEU A 217 18.21 -5.85 -8.67
N PRO A 218 18.96 -5.14 -7.80
CA PRO A 218 20.31 -4.66 -8.14
C PRO A 218 21.33 -5.74 -8.47
N LEU A 219 21.11 -6.99 -8.01
CA LEU A 219 21.98 -8.12 -8.30
C LEU A 219 21.79 -8.68 -9.73
N ALA A 220 20.70 -8.30 -10.41
CA ALA A 220 20.48 -8.64 -11.81
C ALA A 220 21.23 -7.67 -12.74
N SER A 221 21.56 -8.12 -13.95
CA SER A 221 22.34 -7.35 -14.91
C SER A 221 21.60 -6.10 -15.42
N ASP A 222 22.33 -5.07 -15.84
CA ASP A 222 21.75 -3.90 -16.50
C ASP A 222 20.94 -4.26 -17.75
N ARG A 223 21.41 -5.27 -18.49
CA ARG A 223 20.69 -5.80 -19.66
C ARG A 223 19.34 -6.39 -19.27
N PHE A 224 19.26 -7.11 -18.16
CA PHE A 224 17.99 -7.60 -17.63
C PHE A 224 17.11 -6.43 -17.16
N ARG A 225 17.66 -5.48 -16.39
CA ARG A 225 16.91 -4.31 -15.88
C ARG A 225 16.33 -3.45 -17.00
N ALA A 226 17.03 -3.35 -18.14
CA ALA A 226 16.58 -2.64 -19.33
C ALA A 226 15.50 -3.38 -20.14
N SER A 227 15.40 -4.71 -19.98
CA SER A 227 14.43 -5.57 -20.68
C SER A 227 12.99 -5.37 -20.20
N LEU A 228 12.01 -5.92 -20.92
CA LEU A 228 10.60 -5.90 -20.51
C LEU A 228 10.38 -6.53 -19.13
N ALA A 229 11.04 -7.67 -18.85
CA ALA A 229 10.96 -8.35 -17.56
C ALA A 229 11.57 -7.53 -16.42
N GLY A 230 12.66 -6.80 -16.68
CA GLY A 230 13.26 -5.89 -15.71
C GLY A 230 12.38 -4.67 -15.42
N ARG A 231 11.81 -4.05 -16.47
CA ARG A 231 10.89 -2.91 -16.34
C ARG A 231 9.59 -3.30 -15.63
N TYR A 232 9.16 -4.55 -15.77
CA TYR A 232 7.99 -5.10 -15.08
C TYR A 232 8.13 -5.06 -13.55
N MET A 233 9.35 -5.19 -13.02
CA MET A 233 9.61 -5.28 -11.58
C MET A 233 9.25 -4.02 -10.78
N ILE A 234 8.98 -2.90 -11.45
CA ILE A 234 8.76 -1.61 -10.79
C ILE A 234 7.27 -1.28 -10.75
N TRP A 235 6.72 -0.67 -11.81
CA TRP A 235 5.36 -0.13 -11.77
C TRP A 235 4.26 -1.19 -11.84
N PRO A 236 4.38 -2.26 -12.66
CA PRO A 236 3.45 -3.38 -12.61
C PRO A 236 3.43 -4.15 -11.28
N VAL A 237 4.41 -3.94 -10.38
CA VAL A 237 4.40 -4.46 -9.01
C VAL A 237 3.83 -3.44 -8.04
N ILE A 238 4.36 -2.21 -8.05
CA ILE A 238 4.00 -1.16 -7.10
C ILE A 238 2.54 -0.74 -7.23
N VAL A 239 2.04 -0.51 -8.45
CA VAL A 239 0.71 0.05 -8.67
C VAL A 239 -0.39 -0.91 -8.20
N PRO A 240 -0.43 -2.19 -8.62
CA PRO A 240 -1.47 -3.11 -8.15
C PRO A 240 -1.44 -3.32 -6.64
N ILE A 241 -0.24 -3.41 -6.04
CA ILE A 241 -0.09 -3.54 -4.59
C ILE A 241 -0.68 -2.35 -3.84
N ILE A 242 -0.39 -1.12 -4.26
CA ILE A 242 -0.95 0.08 -3.63
C ILE A 242 -2.47 0.07 -3.74
N LEU A 243 -3.01 -0.20 -4.93
CA LEU A 243 -4.45 -0.26 -5.14
C LEU A 243 -5.11 -1.34 -4.29
N GLU A 244 -4.46 -2.48 -4.13
CA GLU A 244 -4.96 -3.59 -3.31
C GLU A 244 -5.03 -3.22 -1.83
N VAL A 245 -3.96 -2.63 -1.27
CA VAL A 245 -3.94 -2.19 0.13
C VAL A 245 -5.00 -1.10 0.39
N LEU A 246 -5.11 -0.11 -0.51
CA LEU A 246 -6.13 0.93 -0.40
C LEU A 246 -7.55 0.36 -0.48
N TYR A 247 -7.79 -0.59 -1.37
CA TYR A 247 -9.08 -1.27 -1.46
C TYR A 247 -9.37 -2.08 -0.19
N ILE A 248 -8.40 -2.82 0.34
CA ILE A 248 -8.56 -3.57 1.60
C ILE A 248 -8.90 -2.63 2.76
N ALA A 249 -8.21 -1.50 2.88
CA ALA A 249 -8.49 -0.48 3.89
C ALA A 249 -9.88 0.15 3.73
N TRP A 250 -10.30 0.45 2.49
CA TRP A 250 -11.64 0.98 2.19
C TRP A 250 -12.75 0.00 2.56
N ARG A 251 -12.54 -1.31 2.34
CA ARG A 251 -13.50 -2.35 2.75
C ARG A 251 -13.53 -2.54 4.26
N ALA A 252 -12.36 -2.48 4.91
CA ALA A 252 -12.24 -2.54 6.36
C ALA A 252 -13.00 -1.39 7.05
N SER A 253 -12.91 -0.16 6.53
CA SER A 253 -13.60 1.00 7.12
C SER A 253 -15.13 0.87 7.10
N ARG A 254 -15.66 -0.01 6.24
CA ARG A 254 -17.09 -0.36 6.13
C ARG A 254 -17.46 -1.65 6.86
N ALA A 255 -16.51 -2.30 7.52
CA ALA A 255 -16.67 -3.64 8.10
C ALA A 255 -17.16 -4.68 7.06
N GLU A 256 -16.63 -4.60 5.84
CA GLU A 256 -17.00 -5.48 4.73
C GLU A 256 -15.85 -6.38 4.30
N ALA A 257 -16.17 -7.56 3.77
CA ALA A 257 -15.18 -8.46 3.18
C ALA A 257 -14.53 -7.79 1.95
N SER A 258 -13.19 -7.80 1.86
CA SER A 258 -12.49 -7.42 0.62
C SER A 258 -12.41 -8.56 -0.40
N HIS A 259 -12.32 -9.80 0.08
CA HIS A 259 -12.31 -11.02 -0.73
C HIS A 259 -13.66 -11.73 -0.64
N TYR A 260 -14.04 -12.48 -1.67
CA TYR A 260 -15.32 -13.21 -1.75
C TYR A 260 -16.57 -12.30 -1.73
N ASN A 261 -16.40 -11.01 -2.04
CA ASN A 261 -17.50 -10.06 -2.08
C ASN A 261 -18.18 -10.05 -3.47
N GLY A 262 -19.00 -11.07 -3.73
CA GLY A 262 -19.74 -11.23 -4.98
C GLY A 262 -21.14 -10.58 -5.00
N ASN A 263 -21.55 -9.90 -3.94
CA ASN A 263 -22.94 -9.46 -3.75
C ASN A 263 -23.36 -8.29 -4.65
N SER A 264 -22.42 -7.66 -5.35
CA SER A 264 -22.69 -6.61 -6.35
C SER A 264 -21.70 -6.70 -7.51
N TRP A 265 -22.09 -6.18 -8.68
CA TRP A 265 -21.21 -6.17 -9.86
C TRP A 265 -19.92 -5.37 -9.61
N ILE A 266 -19.99 -4.28 -8.83
CA ILE A 266 -18.81 -3.50 -8.42
C ILE A 266 -17.92 -4.34 -7.51
N GLY A 267 -18.52 -5.04 -6.54
CA GLY A 267 -17.78 -5.91 -5.62
C GLY A 267 -17.05 -7.03 -6.36
N ALA A 268 -17.74 -7.68 -7.29
CA ALA A 268 -17.17 -8.73 -8.14
C ALA A 268 -16.03 -8.18 -9.02
N ALA A 269 -16.23 -7.03 -9.68
CA ALA A 269 -15.21 -6.40 -10.51
C ALA A 269 -13.95 -6.01 -9.72
N LEU A 270 -14.12 -5.43 -8.52
CA LEU A 270 -13.00 -5.07 -7.66
C LEU A 270 -12.28 -6.31 -7.12
N TYR A 271 -13.02 -7.36 -6.75
CA TYR A 271 -12.42 -8.63 -6.34
C TYR A 271 -11.62 -9.29 -7.50
N SER A 272 -12.14 -9.29 -8.72
CA SER A 272 -11.41 -9.76 -9.89
C SER A 272 -10.17 -8.92 -10.18
N ALA A 273 -10.26 -7.59 -10.03
CA ALA A 273 -9.12 -6.69 -10.19
C ALA A 273 -8.02 -6.96 -9.16
N MET A 274 -8.38 -7.25 -7.90
CA MET A 274 -7.40 -7.72 -6.90
C MET A 274 -6.74 -9.01 -7.35
N GLY A 275 -7.51 -10.00 -7.84
CA GLY A 275 -6.95 -11.26 -8.34
C GLY A 275 -5.94 -11.05 -9.46
N VAL A 276 -6.22 -10.16 -10.41
CA VAL A 276 -5.28 -9.78 -11.46
C VAL A 276 -4.03 -9.12 -10.87
N GLY A 277 -4.21 -8.17 -9.94
CA GLY A 277 -3.09 -7.53 -9.23
C GLY A 277 -2.21 -8.54 -8.49
N ALA A 278 -2.83 -9.48 -7.79
CA ALA A 278 -2.17 -10.56 -7.07
C ALA A 278 -1.32 -11.42 -7.98
N VAL A 279 -1.85 -11.81 -9.14
CA VAL A 279 -1.06 -12.53 -10.16
C VAL A 279 0.09 -11.66 -10.65
N MET A 280 -0.13 -10.37 -10.90
CA MET A 280 0.90 -9.48 -11.43
C MET A 280 2.12 -9.38 -10.50
N PHE A 281 1.94 -9.02 -9.23
CA PHE A 281 3.11 -8.98 -8.33
C PHE A 281 3.64 -10.37 -8.00
N THR A 282 2.83 -11.42 -7.98
CA THR A 282 3.34 -12.80 -7.74
C THR A 282 4.24 -13.31 -8.88
N LEU A 283 4.07 -12.80 -10.11
CA LEU A 283 4.97 -13.11 -11.24
C LEU A 283 6.35 -12.45 -11.11
N ALA A 284 6.46 -11.34 -10.37
CA ALA A 284 7.70 -10.56 -10.27
C ALA A 284 8.88 -11.35 -9.67
N PRO A 285 8.72 -12.13 -8.58
CA PRO A 285 9.75 -13.07 -8.12
C PRO A 285 10.24 -14.00 -9.22
N GLY A 286 9.35 -14.57 -10.04
CA GLY A 286 9.73 -15.45 -11.14
C GLY A 286 10.55 -14.73 -12.23
N ALA A 287 10.15 -13.51 -12.60
CA ALA A 287 10.90 -12.68 -13.54
C ALA A 287 12.30 -12.33 -13.00
N LEU A 288 12.41 -12.01 -11.71
CA LEU A 288 13.69 -11.73 -11.07
C LEU A 288 14.56 -12.98 -10.92
N ALA A 289 13.98 -14.15 -10.62
CA ALA A 289 14.68 -15.43 -10.62
C ALA A 289 15.35 -15.70 -11.97
N TYR A 290 14.62 -15.47 -13.07
CA TYR A 290 15.18 -15.53 -14.41
C TYR A 290 16.34 -14.54 -14.59
N GLY A 291 16.18 -13.28 -14.16
CA GLY A 291 17.23 -12.26 -14.21
C GLY A 291 18.52 -12.67 -13.47
N LEU A 292 18.39 -13.25 -12.28
CA LEU A 292 19.52 -13.68 -11.43
C LEU A 292 20.18 -14.99 -11.91
N ALA A 293 19.46 -15.82 -12.66
CA ALA A 293 20.01 -17.04 -13.26
C ALA A 293 20.87 -16.75 -14.49
N ARG A 294 20.82 -15.54 -15.06
CA ARG A 294 21.62 -15.18 -16.24
C ARG A 294 23.11 -15.11 -15.90
N ARG A 295 23.94 -15.44 -16.90
CA ARG A 295 25.41 -15.41 -16.78
C ARG A 295 25.98 -14.01 -16.54
N ASP A 296 25.27 -12.97 -16.98
CA ASP A 296 25.66 -11.57 -16.85
C ASP A 296 25.20 -10.91 -15.54
N ALA A 297 24.54 -11.65 -14.64
CA ALA A 297 24.16 -11.17 -13.30
C ALA A 297 25.39 -10.94 -12.39
N ALA A 298 25.21 -10.18 -11.31
CA ALA A 298 26.28 -9.79 -10.40
C ALA A 298 27.11 -10.99 -9.90
N PRO A 299 28.45 -10.87 -9.81
CA PRO A 299 29.34 -11.97 -9.44
C PRO A 299 29.27 -12.26 -7.92
N ILE A 300 28.25 -12.99 -7.50
CA ILE A 300 28.07 -13.46 -6.11
C ILE A 300 28.36 -14.95 -6.00
N ALA A 301 28.62 -15.43 -4.77
CA ALA A 301 28.85 -16.84 -4.50
C ALA A 301 27.70 -17.71 -5.07
N PRO A 302 27.99 -18.83 -5.76
CA PRO A 302 26.95 -19.66 -6.39
C PRO A 302 25.85 -20.12 -5.44
N VAL A 303 26.18 -20.43 -4.18
CA VAL A 303 25.17 -20.75 -3.15
C VAL A 303 24.17 -19.61 -2.94
N LEU A 304 24.64 -18.37 -2.85
CA LEU A 304 23.76 -17.21 -2.65
C LEU A 304 22.88 -17.03 -3.87
N ARG A 305 23.46 -17.10 -5.08
CA ARG A 305 22.71 -16.99 -6.33
C ARG A 305 21.61 -18.04 -6.43
N TRP A 306 21.94 -19.31 -6.23
CA TRP A 306 20.97 -20.39 -6.37
C TRP A 306 19.95 -20.43 -5.23
N SER A 307 20.28 -19.97 -4.03
CA SER A 307 19.29 -19.77 -2.97
C SER A 307 18.28 -18.66 -3.31
N LEU A 308 18.72 -17.55 -3.90
CA LEU A 308 17.85 -16.48 -4.41
C LEU A 308 16.95 -16.98 -5.53
N VAL A 309 17.53 -17.63 -6.54
CA VAL A 309 16.79 -18.17 -7.69
C VAL A 309 15.73 -19.19 -7.23
N ALA A 310 16.10 -20.13 -6.36
CA ALA A 310 15.16 -21.13 -5.83
C ALA A 310 14.04 -20.49 -5.01
N GLY A 311 14.38 -19.60 -4.07
CA GLY A 311 13.39 -18.90 -3.24
C GLY A 311 12.38 -18.10 -4.06
N LEU A 312 12.87 -17.32 -5.03
CA LEU A 312 12.03 -16.51 -5.91
C LEU A 312 11.17 -17.36 -6.86
N ALA A 313 11.75 -18.42 -7.45
CA ALA A 313 11.01 -19.32 -8.34
C ALA A 313 9.92 -20.09 -7.60
N LEU A 314 10.21 -20.61 -6.40
CA LEU A 314 9.23 -21.30 -5.56
C LEU A 314 8.15 -20.34 -5.04
N THR A 315 8.50 -19.08 -4.77
CA THR A 315 7.50 -18.04 -4.44
C THR A 315 6.52 -17.81 -5.57
N CYS A 316 7.02 -17.66 -6.80
CA CYS A 316 6.16 -17.52 -7.98
C CYS A 316 5.28 -18.75 -8.16
N LEU A 317 5.87 -19.95 -8.15
CA LEU A 317 5.16 -21.20 -8.38
C LEU A 317 4.08 -21.47 -7.32
N PHE A 318 4.48 -21.54 -6.04
CA PHE A 318 3.54 -21.87 -4.97
C PHE A 318 2.62 -20.70 -4.65
N GLY A 319 3.06 -19.45 -4.77
CA GLY A 319 2.21 -18.28 -4.62
C GLY A 319 1.05 -18.28 -5.62
N LEU A 320 1.33 -18.54 -6.90
CA LEU A 320 0.29 -18.66 -7.94
C LEU A 320 -0.60 -19.89 -7.72
N ALA A 321 0.00 -21.07 -7.48
CA ALA A 321 -0.75 -22.30 -7.34
C ALA A 321 -1.70 -22.28 -6.13
N SER A 322 -1.17 -21.95 -4.94
CA SER A 322 -1.98 -21.86 -3.72
C SER A 322 -2.95 -20.67 -3.75
N GLY A 323 -2.55 -19.54 -4.36
CA GLY A 323 -3.40 -18.36 -4.51
C GLY A 323 -4.59 -18.63 -5.43
N ALA A 324 -4.39 -19.37 -6.53
CA ALA A 324 -5.47 -19.81 -7.42
C ALA A 324 -6.46 -20.72 -6.69
N VAL A 325 -5.97 -21.70 -5.92
CA VAL A 325 -6.82 -22.58 -5.10
C VAL A 325 -7.61 -21.78 -4.06
N LEU A 326 -6.94 -20.86 -3.35
CA LEU A 326 -7.56 -19.99 -2.34
C LEU A 326 -8.65 -19.09 -2.96
N GLY A 327 -8.36 -18.47 -4.11
CA GLY A 327 -9.28 -17.57 -4.80
C GLY A 327 -10.49 -18.26 -5.42
N ALA A 328 -10.33 -19.53 -5.83
CA ALA A 328 -11.40 -20.37 -6.37
C ALA A 328 -12.29 -21.01 -5.29
N SER A 329 -11.89 -20.95 -4.01
CA SER A 329 -12.64 -21.59 -2.93
C SER A 329 -13.92 -20.84 -2.60
N GLY A 330 -15.08 -21.47 -2.85
CA GLY A 330 -16.40 -20.90 -2.58
C GLY A 330 -16.76 -20.78 -1.09
N SER A 331 -16.09 -21.53 -0.21
CA SER A 331 -16.30 -21.52 1.24
C SER A 331 -15.32 -20.60 1.99
N GLY A 332 -14.54 -19.78 1.27
CA GLY A 332 -13.45 -19.00 1.85
C GLY A 332 -12.17 -19.83 2.01
N HIS A 333 -11.35 -19.51 3.01
CA HIS A 333 -10.04 -20.16 3.18
C HIS A 333 -10.06 -21.48 3.95
N TYR A 334 -11.18 -21.79 4.60
CA TYR A 334 -11.37 -23.05 5.33
C TYR A 334 -11.93 -24.13 4.41
N VAL A 335 -11.43 -25.36 4.59
CA VAL A 335 -11.83 -26.56 3.86
C VAL A 335 -12.30 -27.60 4.87
N GLY A 336 -13.50 -28.13 4.65
CA GLY A 336 -14.21 -29.02 5.58
C GLY A 336 -15.28 -28.30 6.41
N THR A 337 -15.92 -29.04 7.31
CA THR A 337 -16.98 -28.51 8.19
C THR A 337 -16.35 -27.84 9.41
N ALA A 338 -16.35 -26.50 9.43
CA ALA A 338 -15.82 -25.72 10.55
C ALA A 338 -16.80 -25.71 11.74
N PRO A 339 -16.38 -26.07 12.97
CA PRO A 339 -17.14 -25.78 14.18
C PRO A 339 -17.30 -24.26 14.36
N SER A 340 -18.40 -23.84 15.00
CA SER A 340 -18.71 -22.42 15.28
C SER A 340 -17.61 -21.69 16.06
N ALA A 341 -16.87 -22.42 16.91
CA ALA A 341 -15.61 -22.00 17.49
C ALA A 341 -14.61 -23.16 17.40
N HIS A 342 -13.42 -22.90 16.88
CA HIS A 342 -12.35 -23.89 16.81
C HIS A 342 -11.00 -23.24 17.12
N ALA A 343 -10.04 -24.06 17.55
CA ALA A 343 -8.73 -23.56 17.91
C ALA A 343 -8.02 -22.98 16.69
N THR A 344 -7.48 -21.78 16.85
CA THR A 344 -6.68 -21.13 15.81
C THR A 344 -5.35 -20.66 16.39
N LEU A 345 -4.32 -20.57 15.56
CA LEU A 345 -3.06 -19.96 15.99
C LEU A 345 -3.30 -18.49 16.36
N PRO A 346 -2.85 -18.04 17.55
CA PRO A 346 -2.93 -16.64 17.93
C PRO A 346 -2.29 -15.75 16.87
N PHE A 347 -2.87 -14.56 16.67
CA PHE A 347 -2.47 -13.58 15.65
C PHE A 347 -2.67 -14.01 14.19
N LEU A 348 -2.26 -15.20 13.78
CA LEU A 348 -2.37 -15.70 12.40
C LEU A 348 -3.82 -16.12 12.05
N GLY A 349 -4.54 -16.63 13.03
CA GLY A 349 -5.91 -17.11 12.88
C GLY A 349 -6.03 -18.38 12.04
N TRP A 350 -4.93 -19.11 11.82
CA TRP A 350 -4.93 -20.36 11.05
C TRP A 350 -5.59 -21.47 11.86
N SER A 351 -6.45 -22.27 11.21
CA SER A 351 -7.12 -23.37 11.91
C SER A 351 -6.15 -24.45 12.37
N LEU A 352 -6.33 -24.91 13.61
CA LEU A 352 -5.66 -26.10 14.14
C LEU A 352 -6.53 -27.36 14.03
N SER A 353 -7.80 -27.23 13.66
CA SER A 353 -8.77 -28.33 13.69
C SER A 353 -9.24 -28.79 12.30
N ILE A 354 -9.14 -27.92 11.29
CA ILE A 354 -9.60 -28.21 9.92
C ILE A 354 -8.56 -27.73 8.89
N GLY A 355 -8.81 -28.01 7.61
CA GLY A 355 -7.97 -27.52 6.52
C GLY A 355 -8.01 -26.00 6.39
N ASP A 356 -6.84 -25.37 6.26
CA ASP A 356 -6.70 -23.93 6.04
C ASP A 356 -5.71 -23.65 4.90
N LEU A 357 -6.24 -23.14 3.79
CA LEU A 357 -5.48 -22.88 2.57
C LEU A 357 -4.43 -21.78 2.75
N ARG A 358 -4.59 -20.90 3.76
CA ARG A 358 -3.64 -19.79 4.01
C ARG A 358 -2.27 -20.28 4.44
N VAL A 359 -2.17 -21.47 5.05
CA VAL A 359 -0.89 -21.99 5.54
C VAL A 359 0.05 -22.30 4.38
N SER A 360 -0.41 -23.05 3.39
CA SER A 360 0.37 -23.31 2.17
C SER A 360 0.65 -22.03 1.40
N HIS A 361 -0.32 -21.12 1.32
CA HIS A 361 -0.14 -19.84 0.66
C HIS A 361 0.95 -18.98 1.33
N PHE A 362 0.94 -18.90 2.66
CA PHE A 362 1.98 -18.23 3.44
C PHE A 362 3.36 -18.83 3.18
N LEU A 363 3.48 -20.15 3.28
CA LEU A 363 4.76 -20.83 2.99
C LEU A 363 5.21 -20.56 1.55
N GLY A 364 4.31 -20.63 0.57
CA GLY A 364 4.62 -20.28 -0.81
C GLY A 364 5.15 -18.85 -0.92
N LEU A 365 4.43 -17.87 -0.36
CA LEU A 365 4.81 -16.47 -0.43
C LEU A 365 6.10 -16.12 0.32
N HIS A 366 6.53 -16.90 1.31
CA HIS A 366 7.74 -16.60 2.11
C HIS A 366 9.01 -17.34 1.65
N ALA A 367 8.92 -18.15 0.59
CA ALA A 367 10.08 -18.85 0.04
C ALA A 367 11.20 -17.87 -0.41
N LEU A 368 10.85 -16.67 -0.91
CA LEU A 368 11.80 -15.63 -1.33
C LEU A 368 12.63 -15.05 -0.18
N GLN A 369 12.20 -15.22 1.08
CA GLN A 369 12.97 -14.78 2.24
C GLN A 369 13.67 -15.96 2.92
N LEU A 370 12.95 -17.05 3.16
CA LEU A 370 13.45 -18.15 3.99
C LEU A 370 14.56 -18.94 3.30
N ILE A 371 14.45 -19.23 2.01
CA ILE A 371 15.48 -19.99 1.28
C ILE A 371 16.77 -19.16 1.12
N PRO A 372 16.73 -17.87 0.73
CA PRO A 372 17.93 -17.04 0.69
C PRO A 372 18.57 -16.83 2.07
N ALA A 373 17.77 -16.66 3.13
CA ALA A 373 18.29 -16.54 4.49
C ALA A 373 19.04 -17.81 4.92
N PHE A 374 18.50 -18.99 4.60
CA PHE A 374 19.19 -20.26 4.83
C PHE A 374 20.48 -20.37 4.00
N GLY A 375 20.43 -20.01 2.72
CA GLY A 375 21.62 -20.00 1.85
C GLY A 375 22.73 -19.10 2.37
N LEU A 376 22.37 -17.91 2.87
CA LEU A 376 23.30 -17.00 3.52
C LEU A 376 23.89 -17.60 4.80
N LEU A 377 23.06 -18.18 5.66
CA LEU A 377 23.51 -18.80 6.90
C LEU A 377 24.51 -19.94 6.64
N VAL A 378 24.19 -20.86 5.74
CA VAL A 378 25.08 -22.00 5.41
C VAL A 378 26.38 -21.51 4.76
N TRP A 379 26.31 -20.49 3.91
CA TRP A 379 27.50 -19.88 3.33
C TRP A 379 28.41 -19.27 4.40
N LEU A 380 27.84 -18.52 5.34
CA LEU A 380 28.59 -17.87 6.42
C LEU A 380 29.28 -18.89 7.34
N VAL A 381 28.60 -20.00 7.65
CA VAL A 381 29.08 -21.04 8.56
C VAL A 381 30.13 -21.95 7.90
N THR A 382 29.85 -22.45 6.69
CA THR A 382 30.68 -23.51 6.09
C THR A 382 31.79 -22.97 5.21
N ARG A 383 31.56 -21.85 4.51
CA ARG A 383 32.44 -21.29 3.46
C ARG A 383 32.86 -22.33 2.40
N ARG A 384 32.11 -23.43 2.26
CA ARG A 384 32.37 -24.53 1.33
C ARG A 384 31.27 -24.58 0.29
N GLU A 385 31.60 -24.22 -0.95
CA GLU A 385 30.61 -24.01 -2.00
C GLU A 385 29.76 -25.26 -2.29
N THR A 386 30.40 -26.41 -2.53
CA THR A 386 29.71 -27.66 -2.89
C THR A 386 28.77 -28.16 -1.80
N ALA A 387 29.25 -28.19 -0.54
CA ALA A 387 28.43 -28.56 0.61
C ALA A 387 27.26 -27.58 0.83
N SER A 388 27.52 -26.28 0.64
CA SER A 388 26.48 -25.26 0.78
C SER A 388 25.40 -25.38 -0.29
N LEU A 389 25.78 -25.63 -1.55
CA LEU A 389 24.85 -25.85 -2.65
C LEU A 389 23.98 -27.09 -2.41
N ALA A 390 24.58 -28.20 -1.97
CA ALA A 390 23.84 -29.41 -1.62
C ALA A 390 22.83 -29.12 -0.49
N ALA A 391 23.26 -28.43 0.57
CA ALA A 391 22.38 -28.05 1.68
C ALA A 391 21.20 -27.17 1.22
N VAL A 392 21.46 -26.15 0.37
CA VAL A 392 20.40 -25.30 -0.19
C VAL A 392 19.45 -26.11 -1.06
N GLY A 393 19.96 -27.06 -1.87
CA GLY A 393 19.13 -27.94 -2.68
C GLY A 393 18.21 -28.83 -1.84
N VAL A 394 18.75 -29.45 -0.78
CA VAL A 394 17.97 -30.27 0.18
C VAL A 394 16.94 -29.41 0.89
N PHE A 395 17.33 -28.24 1.42
CA PHE A 395 16.42 -27.34 2.12
C PHE A 395 15.29 -26.84 1.21
N SER A 396 15.62 -26.41 -0.02
CA SER A 396 14.63 -25.92 -0.98
C SER A 396 13.63 -27.02 -1.38
N THR A 397 14.12 -28.24 -1.60
CA THR A 397 13.27 -29.40 -1.90
C THR A 397 12.37 -29.76 -0.71
N GLY A 398 12.92 -29.78 0.50
CA GLY A 398 12.15 -30.01 1.73
C GLY A 398 11.09 -28.93 1.95
N TYR A 399 11.45 -27.66 1.74
CA TYR A 399 10.52 -26.52 1.83
C TYR A 399 9.37 -26.64 0.82
N ALA A 400 9.69 -26.99 -0.43
CA ALA A 400 8.70 -27.24 -1.46
C ALA A 400 7.76 -28.41 -1.09
N ALA A 401 8.33 -29.51 -0.58
CA ALA A 401 7.56 -30.66 -0.13
C ALA A 401 6.60 -30.29 1.02
N VAL A 402 7.08 -29.57 2.05
CA VAL A 402 6.23 -29.10 3.16
C VAL A 402 5.12 -28.17 2.66
N THR A 403 5.44 -27.27 1.72
CA THR A 403 4.44 -26.35 1.14
C THR A 403 3.36 -27.10 0.35
N ALA A 404 3.76 -28.12 -0.43
CA ALA A 404 2.84 -28.96 -1.18
C ALA A 404 2.00 -29.88 -0.26
N LEU A 405 2.62 -30.48 0.75
CA LEU A 405 1.93 -31.26 1.78
C LEU A 405 0.93 -30.41 2.56
N ALA A 406 1.27 -29.13 2.82
CA ALA A 406 0.36 -28.19 3.43
C ALA A 406 -0.89 -27.96 2.60
N LEU A 407 -0.72 -27.78 1.29
CA LEU A 407 -1.83 -27.61 0.36
C LEU A 407 -2.69 -28.87 0.31
N ALA A 408 -2.05 -30.03 0.19
CA ALA A 408 -2.72 -31.31 0.14
C ALA A 408 -3.49 -31.60 1.43
N ALA A 409 -2.90 -31.34 2.60
CA ALA A 409 -3.57 -31.49 3.88
C ALA A 409 -4.81 -30.59 3.98
N ALA A 410 -4.65 -29.31 3.63
CA ALA A 410 -5.76 -28.36 3.63
C ALA A 410 -6.89 -28.81 2.69
N LEU A 411 -6.57 -29.22 1.45
CA LEU A 411 -7.55 -29.74 0.48
C LEU A 411 -8.28 -31.02 0.96
N ASN A 412 -7.63 -31.81 1.80
CA ASN A 412 -8.22 -32.99 2.44
C ASN A 412 -8.90 -32.67 3.79
N ALA A 413 -9.18 -31.39 4.06
CA ALA A 413 -9.79 -30.90 5.31
C ALA A 413 -9.00 -31.27 6.59
N ARG A 414 -7.68 -31.43 6.50
CA ARG A 414 -6.80 -31.76 7.62
C ARG A 414 -5.93 -30.56 8.04
N PRO A 415 -5.67 -30.37 9.35
CA PRO A 415 -4.71 -29.37 9.81
C PRO A 415 -3.28 -29.77 9.44
N LEU A 416 -2.41 -28.79 9.18
CA LEU A 416 -1.02 -29.01 8.74
C LEU A 416 -0.21 -29.89 9.71
N LEU A 417 -0.54 -29.85 11.00
CA LEU A 417 0.23 -30.49 12.07
C LEU A 417 -0.40 -31.76 12.63
N GLY A 418 -1.56 -32.20 12.13
CA GLY A 418 -2.24 -33.40 12.65
C GLY A 418 -2.56 -33.36 14.15
N LEU A 419 -2.56 -32.18 14.78
CA LEU A 419 -2.98 -31.97 16.16
C LEU A 419 -4.51 -31.87 16.25
N GLY A 420 -5.18 -32.92 15.78
CA GLY A 420 -6.63 -33.06 15.78
C GLY A 420 -7.04 -34.34 16.49
#